data_AF-A0A964ILS6-F1
#
_entry.id   AF-A0A964ILS6-F1
#
_cell.length_a   1.000
_cell.length_b   1.000
_cell.length_c   1.000
_cell.angle_alpha   90.00
_cell.angle_beta   90.00
_cell.angle_gamma   90.00
#
_symmetry.space_group_name_H-M   'P 1'
#
loop_
_entity.id
_entity.type
_entity.pdbx_description
1 polymer ?
#
loop_
_entity_poly.entity_id
_entity_poly.type
_entity_poly.pdbx_seq_one_letter_code
_entity_poly.pdbx_strand_id
1 'polypeptide(L)' 'MEGMLMAYLPKEKILIEADLINTLEPLPAVLSADQRSLVNAVQKLKLDVTQLVPVHGRPIPWASVSAVAR' A
#
# COMPACT_ATOMS: atom_id res chain seq x y z
N MET A 1 16.02 -2.38 -13.77
CA MET A 1 15.75 -2.78 -12.38
C MET A 1 14.30 -3.22 -12.32
N GLU A 2 14.02 -4.45 -11.89
CA GLU A 2 12.64 -4.97 -11.86
C GLU A 2 12.11 -4.92 -10.42
N GLY A 3 11.07 -4.12 -10.18
CA GLY A 3 10.30 -4.09 -8.94
C GLY A 3 10.58 -2.91 -7.99
N MET A 4 9.53 -2.52 -7.27
CA MET A 4 9.59 -1.55 -6.17
C MET A 4 9.73 -2.30 -4.83
N LEU A 5 10.54 -1.78 -3.93
CA LEU A 5 10.67 -2.30 -2.56
C LEU A 5 9.53 -1.80 -1.66
N MET A 6 9.13 -2.66 -0.73
CA MET A 6 8.25 -2.32 0.40
C MET A 6 8.87 -2.91 1.68
N ALA A 7 8.60 -2.28 2.82
CA ALA A 7 8.99 -2.78 4.12
C ALA A 7 7.74 -3.05 4.96
N TYR A 8 7.69 -4.21 5.62
CA TYR A 8 6.59 -4.57 6.53
C TYR A 8 7.13 -4.72 7.94
N LEU A 9 6.52 -3.99 8.88
CA LEU A 9 6.82 -4.06 10.31
C LEU A 9 5.74 -4.92 10.99
N PRO A 10 6.00 -6.21 11.27
CA PRO A 10 4.96 -7.16 11.66
C PRO A 10 4.34 -6.91 13.03
N LYS A 11 5.11 -6.33 13.96
CA LYS A 11 4.62 -6.03 15.32
C LYS A 11 3.64 -4.85 15.30
N GLU A 12 3.92 -3.84 14.48
CA GLU A 12 3.13 -2.63 14.31
C GLU A 12 2.05 -2.78 13.24
N LYS A 13 2.11 -3.84 12.43
CA LYS A 13 1.20 -4.08 11.29
C LYS A 13 1.22 -2.94 10.27
N ILE A 14 2.41 -2.37 10.05
CA ILE A 14 2.65 -1.24 9.16
C ILE A 14 3.30 -1.74 7.87
N LEU A 15 2.74 -1.36 6.73
CA LEU A 15 3.39 -1.46 5.43
C LEU A 15 3.92 -0.09 5.02
N ILE A 16 5.20 -0.02 4.68
CA ILE A 16 5.85 1.15 4.12
C ILE A 16 6.11 0.87 2.64
N GLU A 17 5.65 1.74 1.76
CA GLU A 17 5.87 1.66 0.31
C GLU A 17 6.53 2.95 -0.19
N ALA A 18 7.13 2.91 -1.38
CA ALA A 18 7.85 4.05 -1.94
C ALA A 18 6.89 5.11 -2.53
N ASP A 19 6.54 4.96 -3.82
CA ASP A 19 5.89 6.02 -4.61
C ASP A 19 4.59 5.58 -5.28
N LEU A 20 3.96 4.49 -4.81
CA LEU A 20 2.71 4.00 -5.39
C LEU A 20 1.49 4.73 -4.87
N ILE A 21 1.48 5.19 -3.63
CA ILE A 21 0.34 5.88 -3.03
C ILE A 21 0.81 7.25 -2.52
N ASN A 22 0.36 8.32 -3.18
CA ASN A 22 0.57 9.68 -2.69
C ASN A 22 -0.68 10.18 -1.98
N THR A 23 -0.56 10.49 -0.68
CA THR A 23 -1.69 10.95 0.15
C THR A 23 -1.78 12.47 0.29
N LEU A 24 -0.92 13.21 -0.43
CA LEU A 24 -1.11 14.64 -0.67
C LEU A 24 -2.24 14.89 -1.66
N GLU A 25 -2.65 13.86 -2.40
CA GLU A 25 -3.77 13.85 -3.33
C GLU A 25 -4.86 12.86 -2.86
N PRO A 26 -6.13 13.03 -3.25
CA PRO A 26 -7.15 12.03 -3.00
C PRO A 26 -6.77 10.68 -3.64
N LEU A 27 -7.07 9.58 -2.94
CA LEU A 27 -6.88 8.25 -3.52
C LEU A 27 -7.69 8.12 -4.81
N PRO A 28 -7.13 7.50 -5.87
CA PRO A 28 -7.85 7.33 -7.12
C PRO A 28 -9.03 6.37 -6.93
N ALA A 29 -10.11 6.59 -7.68
CA ALA A 29 -11.27 5.68 -7.65
C ALA A 29 -10.95 4.30 -8.27
N VAL A 30 -9.89 4.21 -9.08
CA VAL A 30 -9.41 2.97 -9.71
C VAL A 30 -7.90 2.92 -9.58
N LEU A 31 -7.38 1.79 -9.09
CA LEU A 31 -5.93 1.61 -8.93
C LEU A 31 -5.21 1.47 -10.29
N SER A 32 -3.94 1.85 -10.34
CA SER A 32 -3.03 1.52 -11.43
C SER A 32 -2.65 0.02 -11.40
N ALA A 33 -1.94 -0.45 -12.44
CA ALA A 33 -1.43 -1.83 -12.47
C ALA A 33 -0.42 -2.10 -11.34
N ASP A 34 0.42 -1.11 -11.03
CA ASP A 34 1.45 -1.24 -9.99
C ASP A 34 0.85 -1.19 -8.58
N GLN A 35 -0.14 -0.32 -8.36
CA GLN A 35 -0.91 -0.28 -7.10
C GLN A 35 -1.68 -1.59 -6.86
N ARG A 36 -2.27 -2.20 -7.90
CA ARG A 36 -2.85 -3.55 -7.79
C ARG A 36 -1.81 -4.60 -7.45
N SER A 37 -0.61 -4.49 -8.03
CA SER A 37 0.50 -5.42 -7.74
C SER A 37 0.93 -5.35 -6.27
N LEU A 38 0.95 -4.17 -5.65
CA LEU A 38 1.17 -4.00 -4.20
C LEU A 38 0.12 -4.75 -3.37
N VAL A 39 -1.17 -4.53 -3.66
CA VAL A 39 -2.27 -5.20 -2.94
C VAL A 39 -2.18 -6.72 -3.09
N ASN A 40 -1.89 -7.21 -4.30
CA ASN A 40 -1.69 -8.63 -4.56
C ASN A 40 -0.49 -9.20 -3.80
N ALA A 41 0.61 -8.45 -3.68
CA ALA A 41 1.78 -8.87 -2.92
C ALA A 41 1.45 -9.04 -1.42
N VAL A 42 0.72 -8.08 -0.83
CA VAL A 42 0.23 -8.16 0.56
C VAL A 42 -0.61 -9.42 0.79
N GLN A 43 -1.53 -9.73 -0.14
CA GLN A 43 -2.38 -10.93 -0.05
C GLN A 43 -1.58 -12.22 -0.20
N LYS A 44 -0.70 -12.32 -1.22
CA LYS A 44 0.12 -13.52 -1.48
C LYS A 44 1.06 -13.84 -0.32
N LEU A 45 1.66 -12.80 0.28
CA LEU A 45 2.55 -12.93 1.42
C LEU A 45 1.81 -13.08 2.75
N LYS A 46 0.47 -12.97 2.76
CA LYS A 46 -0.40 -13.07 3.94
C LYS A 46 0.01 -12.08 5.04
N LEU A 47 0.36 -10.85 4.66
CA LEU A 47 0.74 -9.81 5.62
C LEU A 47 -0.52 -9.27 6.32
N ASP A 48 -0.47 -9.19 7.65
CA ASP A 48 -1.54 -8.61 8.47
C ASP A 48 -1.37 -7.10 8.58
N VAL A 49 -1.61 -6.39 7.47
CA VAL A 49 -1.42 -4.94 7.36
C VAL A 49 -2.66 -4.20 7.86
N THR A 50 -2.47 -3.25 8.77
CA THR A 50 -3.53 -2.35 9.25
C THR A 50 -3.33 -0.90 8.81
N GLN A 51 -2.09 -0.48 8.59
CA GLN A 51 -1.75 0.87 8.19
C GLN A 51 -0.75 0.85 7.02
N LEU A 52 -1.00 1.71 6.03
CA LEU A 52 -0.05 2.04 4.97
C LEU A 52 0.66 3.35 5.31
N VAL A 53 1.98 3.38 5.16
CA VAL A 53 2.80 4.58 5.30
C VAL A 53 3.49 4.84 3.95
N PRO A 54 2.99 5.78 3.16
CA PRO A 54 3.67 6.19 1.93
C PRO A 54 4.88 7.08 2.24
N VAL A 55 5.84 7.20 1.32
CA VAL A 55 6.89 8.23 1.41
C VAL A 55 6.30 9.64 1.25
N HIS A 56 5.19 9.77 0.52
CA HIS A 56 4.52 11.05 0.26
C HIS A 56 3.20 11.21 1.03
N GLY A 57 3.19 12.17 1.97
CA GLY A 57 2.01 12.60 2.71
C GLY A 57 1.89 11.97 4.10
N ARG A 58 0.70 11.46 4.45
CA ARG A 58 0.38 10.93 5.79
C ARG A 58 0.03 9.44 5.75
N PRO A 59 0.29 8.70 6.84
CA PRO A 59 -0.22 7.34 7.01
C PRO A 59 -1.74 7.25 6.87
N ILE A 60 -2.23 6.16 6.28
CA ILE A 60 -3.66 5.89 6.10
C ILE A 60 -4.01 4.45 6.50
N PRO A 61 -5.26 4.16 6.88
CA PRO A 61 -5.72 2.79 7.08
C PRO A 61 -5.54 1.96 5.80
N TRP A 62 -5.04 0.73 5.94
CA TRP A 62 -4.90 -0.19 4.79
C TRP A 62 -6.24 -0.47 4.10
N ALA A 63 -7.34 -0.44 4.86
CA ALA A 63 -8.69 -0.57 4.34
C ALA A 63 -9.03 0.48 3.27
N SER A 64 -8.47 1.70 3.37
CA SER A 64 -8.72 2.77 2.40
C SER A 64 -8.17 2.45 1.00
N VAL A 65 -7.10 1.65 0.91
CA VAL A 65 -6.49 1.23 -0.37
C VAL A 65 -7.08 -0.10 -0.84
N SER A 66 -7.17 -1.09 0.06
CA SER A 66 -7.66 -2.43 -0.27
C SER A 66 -9.15 -2.48 -0.63
N ALA A 67 -9.97 -1.53 -0.16
CA ALA A 67 -11.36 -1.42 -0.57
C ALA A 67 -11.53 -1.03 -2.05
N VAL A 68 -10.59 -0.25 -2.61
CA VAL A 68 -10.58 0.20 -4.00
C VAL A 68 -10.08 -0.89 -4.96
N ALA A 69 -9.43 -1.93 -4.42
CA ALA A 69 -8.87 -3.03 -5.20
C ALA A 69 -9.89 -4.15 -5.54
N ARG A 70 -11.16 -3.99 -5.18
CA ARG A 70 -12.24 -4.96 -5.43
C ARG A 70 -12.91 -4.76 -6.77
#